data_AF-A0A3M1IUQ8-F1
#
_entry.id   AF-A0A3M1IUQ8-F1
#
_cell.length_a   1.000
_cell.length_b   1.000
_cell.length_c   1.000
_cell.angle_alpha   90.00
_cell.angle_beta   90.00
_cell.angle_gamma   90.00
#
_symmetry.space_group_name_H-M   'P 1'
#
loop_
_entity.id
_entity.type
_entity.pdbx_description
1 polymer ?
#
loop_
_entity_poly.entity_id
_entity_poly.type
_entity_poly.pdbx_seq_one_letter_code
_entity_poly.pdbx_strand_id
1 'polypeptide(L)'
;MRTCLFIALLIAVLPGTASSVLADDSKPFPGDPNDPALLPELIQDPSLQEGGSGTRGQPAGKSGWVKKVGPSFNCNYAKIPAEVAICNSPELAELDRRMAQLYFAKRNSSITSAMRGQLKRFQKRWLRHRNACGYDIACLKRSHLEQIQSLNNWPY
;
A
#
# COMPACT_ATOMS: atom_id res chain seq x y z
N MET A 1 -56.49 43.56 32.14
CA MET A 1 -57.14 43.11 30.89
C MET A 1 -56.21 43.43 29.73
N ARG A 2 -55.91 42.41 28.90
CA ARG A 2 -55.52 42.48 27.46
C ARG A 2 -54.13 43.04 27.11
N THR A 3 -53.13 42.15 26.91
CA THR A 3 -52.55 41.68 25.59
C THR A 3 -51.49 42.64 25.02
N CYS A 4 -50.32 42.27 24.47
CA CYS A 4 -49.89 41.12 23.68
C CYS A 4 -48.35 40.91 23.77
N LEU A 5 -47.92 39.68 23.47
CA LEU A 5 -46.57 39.24 23.09
C LEU A 5 -45.85 40.23 22.15
N PHE A 6 -44.52 40.32 22.20
CA PHE A 6 -43.65 40.24 21.01
C PHE A 6 -42.18 39.91 21.39
N ILE A 7 -41.83 38.64 21.15
CA ILE A 7 -40.61 38.17 20.46
C ILE A 7 -39.24 38.44 21.12
N ALA A 8 -38.70 37.32 21.61
CA ALA A 8 -37.29 37.08 21.83
C ALA A 8 -36.46 37.30 20.54
N LEU A 9 -35.39 38.10 20.64
CA LEU A 9 -34.32 38.11 19.65
C LEU A 9 -32.98 37.77 20.32
N LEU A 10 -32.72 36.47 20.32
CA LEU A 10 -31.44 35.77 20.14
C LEU A 10 -30.15 36.46 20.61
N ILE A 11 -29.70 35.95 21.76
CA ILE A 11 -28.33 35.86 22.23
C ILE A 11 -27.51 34.95 21.30
N ALA A 12 -26.19 35.21 21.28
CA ALA A 12 -25.08 34.30 20.95
C ALA A 12 -24.42 34.45 19.56
N VAL A 13 -23.44 35.35 19.51
CA VAL A 13 -22.22 35.15 18.72
C VAL A 13 -21.56 33.86 19.24
N LEU A 14 -21.64 32.78 18.48
CA LEU A 14 -20.83 31.58 18.73
C LEU A 14 -19.55 31.68 17.90
N PRO A 15 -18.36 31.67 18.52
CA PRO A 15 -17.12 31.41 17.80
C PRO A 15 -17.18 30.00 17.24
N GLY A 16 -17.25 29.88 15.91
CA GLY A 16 -17.19 28.59 15.22
C GLY A 16 -15.86 27.92 15.52
N THR A 17 -15.88 26.94 16.41
CA THR A 17 -14.76 26.04 16.62
C THR A 17 -14.55 25.26 15.34
N ALA A 18 -13.41 25.48 14.68
CA ALA A 18 -12.91 24.59 13.66
C ALA A 18 -12.67 23.22 14.33
N SER A 19 -13.63 22.32 14.23
CA SER A 19 -13.46 20.92 14.59
C SER A 19 -12.44 20.33 13.63
N SER A 20 -11.19 20.29 14.07
CA SER A 20 -10.16 19.41 13.52
C SER A 20 -10.66 17.99 13.66
N VAL A 21 -11.26 17.46 12.59
CA VAL A 21 -11.41 16.02 12.39
C VAL A 21 -10.01 15.43 12.31
N LEU A 22 -9.45 15.11 13.49
CA LEU A 22 -8.35 14.18 13.61
C LEU A 22 -8.83 12.90 12.93
N ALA A 23 -8.22 12.56 11.81
CA ALA A 23 -8.43 11.26 11.20
C ALA A 23 -7.92 10.23 12.20
N ASP A 24 -8.86 9.51 12.82
CA ASP A 24 -8.61 8.49 13.81
C ASP A 24 -7.71 7.39 13.20
N ASP A 25 -6.42 7.39 13.57
CA ASP A 25 -5.44 6.41 13.10
C ASP A 25 -5.70 4.99 13.66
N SER A 26 -6.70 4.84 14.55
CA SER A 26 -7.15 3.54 15.07
C SER A 26 -8.23 2.87 14.22
N LYS A 27 -8.90 3.60 13.30
CA LYS A 27 -9.90 2.98 12.41
C LYS A 27 -9.19 2.19 11.30
N PRO A 28 -9.47 0.88 11.14
CA PRO A 28 -8.91 0.08 10.06
C PRO A 28 -9.19 0.73 8.70
N PHE A 29 -8.15 0.84 7.87
CA PHE A 29 -8.33 1.30 6.50
C PHE A 29 -8.92 0.14 5.69
N PRO A 30 -9.75 0.41 4.66
CA PRO A 30 -10.16 -0.61 3.72
C PRO A 30 -8.93 -1.30 3.13
N GLY A 31 -8.72 -2.58 3.42
CA GLY A 31 -7.53 -3.32 3.02
C GLY A 31 -6.36 -3.30 4.02
N ASP A 32 -6.54 -2.93 5.29
CA ASP A 32 -5.48 -3.13 6.29
C ASP A 32 -5.17 -4.64 6.45
N PRO A 33 -3.91 -5.10 6.31
CA PRO A 33 -3.56 -6.51 6.51
C PRO A 33 -3.78 -6.99 7.96
N ASN A 34 -4.03 -6.08 8.91
CA ASN A 34 -4.46 -6.39 10.27
C ASN A 34 -5.95 -6.10 10.52
N ASP A 35 -6.74 -5.87 9.46
CA ASP A 35 -8.20 -5.76 9.58
C ASP A 35 -8.78 -7.15 9.91
N PRO A 36 -9.41 -7.32 11.10
CA PRO A 36 -10.06 -8.59 11.45
C PRO A 36 -11.18 -8.98 10.47
N ALA A 37 -11.68 -8.06 9.63
CA ALA A 37 -12.69 -8.34 8.61
C ALA A 37 -12.16 -9.04 7.34
N LEU A 38 -10.84 -9.20 7.16
CA LEU A 38 -10.22 -9.83 5.98
C LEU A 38 -9.65 -11.25 6.24
N LEU A 39 -9.76 -11.75 7.48
CA LEU A 39 -9.33 -13.10 7.86
C LEU A 39 -10.53 -14.06 7.76
N PRO A 40 -10.91 -14.52 6.56
CA PRO A 40 -10.55 -15.89 6.22
C PRO A 40 -10.51 -16.17 4.70
N GLU A 41 -9.38 -15.97 4.03
CA GLU A 41 -9.07 -16.72 2.78
C GLU A 41 -7.57 -16.74 2.42
N LEU A 42 -6.68 -16.65 3.42
CA LEU A 42 -5.22 -16.63 3.20
C LEU A 42 -4.57 -18.01 3.10
N ILE A 43 -5.32 -19.11 2.97
CA ILE A 43 -4.74 -20.45 2.84
C ILE A 43 -5.64 -21.28 1.93
N GLN A 44 -5.38 -21.29 0.61
CA GLN A 44 -5.65 -22.38 -0.34
C GLN A 44 -5.59 -21.87 -1.79
N ASP A 45 -4.40 -21.58 -2.30
CA ASP A 45 -4.18 -21.66 -3.75
C ASP A 45 -3.12 -22.75 -4.03
N PRO A 46 -3.51 -23.95 -4.49
CA PRO A 46 -2.59 -25.03 -4.84
C PRO A 46 -1.90 -24.84 -6.20
N SER A 47 -2.06 -23.71 -6.90
CA SER A 47 -1.61 -23.59 -8.30
C SER A 47 -0.12 -23.33 -8.51
N LEU A 48 0.72 -23.33 -7.46
CA LEU A 48 2.18 -23.42 -7.61
C LEU A 48 2.62 -24.90 -7.60
N GLN A 49 2.32 -25.61 -8.68
CA GLN A 49 2.94 -26.91 -8.98
C GLN A 49 3.81 -26.80 -10.24
N GLU A 50 5.12 -26.72 -9.99
CA GLU A 50 6.24 -27.37 -10.68
C GLU A 50 6.03 -27.71 -12.17
N GLY A 51 6.52 -26.81 -13.03
CA GLY A 51 6.60 -27.00 -14.49
C GLY A 51 8.03 -27.17 -14.98
N GLY A 52 8.51 -28.42 -15.00
CA GLY A 52 9.19 -29.06 -16.13
C GLY A 52 10.40 -28.38 -16.79
N SER A 53 11.58 -28.95 -16.50
CA SER A 53 12.82 -28.89 -17.30
C SER A 53 12.60 -29.25 -18.77
N GLY A 54 12.84 -28.30 -19.67
CA GLY A 54 12.93 -28.50 -21.12
C GLY A 54 14.26 -28.00 -21.67
N THR A 55 15.25 -28.89 -21.79
CA THR A 55 16.49 -28.61 -22.52
C THR A 55 16.24 -28.69 -24.02
N ARG A 56 16.22 -27.55 -24.72
CA ARG A 56 16.38 -27.48 -26.17
C ARG A 56 17.49 -26.49 -26.48
N GLY A 57 18.56 -27.00 -27.09
CA GLY A 57 19.79 -26.27 -27.34
C GLY A 57 19.59 -24.97 -28.12
N GLN A 58 20.44 -24.00 -27.81
CA GLN A 58 20.62 -22.79 -28.59
C GLN A 58 22.10 -22.55 -28.87
N PRO A 59 22.45 -22.12 -30.10
CA PRO A 59 23.81 -21.95 -30.57
C PRO A 59 24.51 -20.76 -29.89
N ALA A 60 25.84 -20.82 -29.87
CA ALA A 60 26.72 -19.77 -29.36
C ALA A 60 26.41 -18.40 -30.00
N GLY A 61 25.68 -17.57 -29.26
CA GLY A 61 25.35 -16.18 -29.59
C GLY A 61 25.90 -15.25 -28.52
N LYS A 62 26.51 -14.16 -28.97
CA LYS A 62 27.19 -13.08 -28.22
C LYS A 62 26.52 -12.75 -26.88
N SER A 63 27.32 -12.58 -25.84
CA SER A 63 26.92 -12.22 -24.47
C SER A 63 26.13 -10.90 -24.44
N GLY A 64 24.81 -11.01 -24.59
CA GLY A 64 23.87 -9.94 -24.31
C GLY A 64 23.78 -9.74 -22.80
N TRP A 65 24.25 -8.61 -22.31
CA TRP A 65 24.07 -8.23 -20.92
C TRP A 65 22.58 -8.00 -20.66
N VAL A 66 21.91 -8.96 -20.03
CA VAL A 66 20.53 -8.80 -19.57
C VAL A 66 20.54 -7.76 -18.45
N LYS A 67 19.95 -6.59 -18.67
CA LYS A 67 19.75 -5.61 -17.59
C LYS A 67 18.82 -6.24 -16.55
N LYS A 68 19.35 -6.51 -15.35
CA LYS A 68 18.55 -6.90 -14.18
C LYS A 68 17.52 -5.82 -13.91
N VAL A 69 16.23 -6.16 -13.89
CA VAL A 69 15.17 -5.19 -13.64
C VAL A 69 15.13 -4.88 -12.14
N GLY A 70 15.54 -3.67 -11.75
CA GLY A 70 15.60 -3.21 -10.35
C GLY A 70 14.25 -2.71 -9.81
N PRO A 71 14.06 -2.66 -8.48
CA PRO A 71 12.81 -2.22 -7.84
C PRO A 71 12.42 -0.78 -8.17
N SER A 72 11.30 -0.30 -7.65
CA SER A 72 10.79 1.07 -7.85
C SER A 72 11.67 2.17 -7.23
N PHE A 73 12.72 1.78 -6.49
CA PHE A 73 13.71 2.66 -5.88
C PHE A 73 15.14 2.34 -6.36
N ASN A 74 16.06 3.29 -6.16
CA ASN A 74 17.46 3.11 -6.54
C ASN A 74 18.20 2.25 -5.51
N CYS A 75 18.67 1.08 -5.94
CA CYS A 75 19.42 0.15 -5.11
C CYS A 75 20.73 0.70 -4.54
N ASN A 76 21.32 1.73 -5.14
CA ASN A 76 22.52 2.38 -4.60
C ASN A 76 22.25 3.10 -3.27
N TYR A 77 20.98 3.33 -2.93
CA TYR A 77 20.57 3.96 -1.67
C TYR A 77 19.96 2.98 -0.67
N ALA A 78 19.93 1.68 -0.98
CA ALA A 78 19.43 0.65 -0.07
C ALA A 78 20.36 0.56 1.15
N LYS A 79 19.82 0.83 2.34
CA LYS A 79 20.59 0.81 3.60
C LYS A 79 20.06 -0.15 4.65
N ILE A 80 18.85 -0.68 4.45
CA ILE A 80 18.20 -1.58 5.39
C ILE A 80 18.07 -2.99 4.79
N PRO A 81 18.08 -4.04 5.63
CA PRO A 81 18.01 -5.44 5.19
C PRO A 81 16.93 -5.73 4.14
N ALA A 82 15.70 -5.24 4.35
CA ALA A 82 14.58 -5.42 3.43
C ALA A 82 14.85 -4.84 2.04
N GLU A 83 15.41 -3.64 1.96
CA GLU A 83 15.72 -3.00 0.67
C GLU A 83 16.84 -3.73 -0.06
N VAL A 84 17.86 -4.18 0.68
CA VAL A 84 18.95 -4.99 0.12
C VAL A 84 18.41 -6.32 -0.43
N ALA A 85 17.53 -6.99 0.31
CA ALA A 85 16.87 -8.22 -0.14
C ALA A 85 16.06 -7.99 -1.43
N ILE A 86 15.26 -6.92 -1.48
CA ILE A 86 14.46 -6.55 -2.66
C ILE A 86 15.37 -6.26 -3.87
N CYS A 87 16.48 -5.54 -3.67
CA CYS A 87 17.44 -5.24 -4.72
C CYS A 87 18.12 -6.49 -5.30
N ASN A 88 18.35 -7.50 -4.48
CA ASN A 88 19.03 -8.72 -4.89
C ASN A 88 18.09 -9.77 -5.51
N SER A 89 16.78 -9.75 -5.22
CA SER A 89 15.82 -10.68 -5.83
C SER A 89 15.07 -10.07 -7.02
N PRO A 90 15.19 -10.62 -8.25
CA PRO A 90 14.40 -10.17 -9.40
C PRO A 90 12.88 -10.26 -9.18
N GLU A 91 12.43 -11.30 -8.48
CA GLU A 91 11.01 -11.50 -8.16
C GLU A 91 10.50 -10.40 -7.21
N LEU A 92 11.21 -10.13 -6.12
CA LEU A 92 10.84 -9.05 -5.20
C LEU A 92 10.88 -7.68 -5.87
N ALA A 93 11.84 -7.45 -6.77
CA ALA A 93 11.94 -6.20 -7.51
C ALA A 93 10.73 -5.98 -8.44
N GLU A 94 10.19 -7.03 -9.07
CA GLU A 94 8.95 -6.94 -9.86
C GLU A 94 7.75 -6.62 -8.98
N LEU A 95 7.61 -7.32 -7.84
CA LEU A 95 6.53 -7.06 -6.89
C LEU A 95 6.57 -5.62 -6.35
N ASP A 96 7.76 -5.10 -6.02
CA ASP A 96 7.96 -3.72 -5.58
C ASP A 96 7.55 -2.72 -6.66
N ARG A 97 7.92 -2.95 -7.94
CA ARG A 97 7.47 -2.11 -9.06
C ARG A 97 5.95 -2.12 -9.23
N ARG A 98 5.33 -3.30 -9.24
CA ARG A 98 3.88 -3.44 -9.39
C ARG A 98 3.12 -2.73 -8.28
N MET A 99 3.54 -2.94 -7.02
CA MET A 99 3.00 -2.26 -5.86
C MET A 99 3.12 -0.74 -6.00
N ALA A 100 4.30 -0.24 -6.39
CA ALA A 100 4.53 1.20 -6.53
C ALA A 100 3.66 1.82 -7.64
N GLN A 101 3.53 1.15 -8.78
CA GLN A 101 2.66 1.58 -9.88
C GLN A 101 1.21 1.77 -9.42
N LEU A 102 0.66 0.80 -8.68
CA LEU A 102 -0.70 0.90 -8.12
C LEU A 102 -0.82 2.08 -7.15
N TYR A 103 0.12 2.22 -6.21
CA TYR A 103 0.12 3.33 -5.27
C TYR A 103 0.16 4.69 -5.99
N PHE A 104 1.02 4.86 -7.00
CA PHE A 104 1.11 6.11 -7.75
C PHE A 104 -0.12 6.37 -8.63
N ALA A 105 -0.68 5.34 -9.26
CA ALA A 105 -1.93 5.45 -10.01
C ALA A 105 -3.07 5.97 -9.11
N LYS A 106 -3.24 5.38 -7.93
CA LYS A 106 -4.23 5.81 -6.94
C LYS A 106 -3.94 7.22 -6.41
N ARG A 107 -2.68 7.52 -6.07
CA ARG A 107 -2.28 8.85 -5.57
C ARG A 107 -2.51 9.98 -6.58
N ASN A 108 -2.35 9.69 -7.86
CA ASN A 108 -2.45 10.66 -8.95
C ASN A 108 -3.86 10.71 -9.59
N SER A 109 -4.77 9.83 -9.16
CA SER A 109 -6.18 9.90 -9.55
C SER A 109 -6.88 11.13 -8.95
N SER A 110 -8.08 11.42 -9.45
CA SER A 110 -8.92 12.56 -9.01
C SER A 110 -9.57 12.31 -7.64
N ILE A 111 -8.75 12.11 -6.61
CA ILE A 111 -9.16 12.00 -5.20
C ILE A 111 -8.98 13.30 -4.44
N THR A 112 -9.76 13.48 -3.36
CA THR A 112 -9.64 14.62 -2.46
C THR A 112 -8.31 14.63 -1.71
N SER A 113 -7.92 15.80 -1.19
CA SER A 113 -6.71 15.94 -0.35
C SER A 113 -6.75 15.03 0.89
N ALA A 114 -7.92 14.89 1.52
CA ALA A 114 -8.11 14.03 2.68
C ALA A 114 -7.84 12.55 2.35
N MET A 115 -8.39 12.05 1.24
CA MET A 115 -8.18 10.68 0.77
C MET A 115 -6.72 10.43 0.40
N ARG A 116 -6.07 11.40 -0.27
CA ARG A 116 -4.63 11.33 -0.54
C ARG A 116 -3.80 11.26 0.74
N GLY A 117 -4.22 11.97 1.79
CA GLY A 117 -3.63 11.88 3.12
C GLY A 117 -3.76 10.49 3.73
N GLN A 118 -4.93 9.87 3.62
CA GLN A 118 -5.18 8.49 4.09
C GLN A 118 -4.31 7.48 3.34
N LEU A 119 -4.29 7.52 2.00
CA LEU A 119 -3.47 6.65 1.16
C LEU A 119 -1.97 6.74 1.52
N LYS A 120 -1.47 7.96 1.78
CA LYS A 120 -0.09 8.17 2.24
C LYS A 120 0.18 7.52 3.60
N ARG A 121 -0.73 7.66 4.57
CA ARG A 121 -0.57 7.05 5.90
C ARG A 121 -0.61 5.52 5.80
N PHE A 122 -1.52 5.00 4.99
CA PHE A 122 -1.64 3.57 4.69
C PHE A 122 -0.31 3.02 4.12
N GLN A 123 0.21 3.63 3.05
CA GLN A 123 1.49 3.23 2.45
C GLN A 123 2.66 3.34 3.44
N LYS A 124 2.72 4.38 4.27
CA LYS A 124 3.77 4.54 5.29
C LYS A 124 3.71 3.44 6.35
N ARG A 125 2.51 2.97 6.71
CA ARG A 125 2.31 1.85 7.65
C ARG A 125 2.82 0.55 7.04
N TRP A 126 2.45 0.27 5.80
CA TRP A 126 2.96 -0.88 5.06
C TRP A 126 4.49 -0.89 4.97
N LEU A 127 5.13 0.24 4.67
CA LEU A 127 6.60 0.31 4.63
C LEU A 127 7.27 -0.12 5.94
N ARG A 128 6.67 0.20 7.10
CA ARG A 128 7.20 -0.26 8.40
C ARG A 128 7.08 -1.78 8.54
N HIS A 129 5.94 -2.35 8.16
CA HIS A 129 5.71 -3.79 8.18
C HIS A 129 6.66 -4.53 7.23
N ARG A 130 6.77 -4.10 5.97
CA ARG A 130 7.74 -4.62 5.00
C ARG A 130 9.17 -4.59 5.55
N ASN A 131 9.58 -3.47 6.16
CA ASN A 131 10.93 -3.32 6.69
C ASN A 131 11.22 -4.25 7.88
N ALA A 132 10.20 -4.60 8.67
CA ALA A 132 10.33 -5.53 9.78
C ALA A 132 10.64 -6.97 9.32
N CYS A 133 10.33 -7.34 8.07
CA CYS A 133 10.69 -8.64 7.50
C CYS A 133 12.22 -8.86 7.40
N GLY A 134 13.03 -7.81 7.43
CA GLY A 134 14.48 -7.95 7.29
C GLY A 134 14.88 -8.60 5.96
N TYR A 135 15.69 -9.67 6.01
CA TYR A 135 16.10 -10.46 4.83
C TYR A 135 15.15 -11.60 4.48
N ASP A 136 14.04 -11.79 5.20
CA ASP A 136 13.10 -12.89 4.96
C ASP A 136 12.36 -12.68 3.64
N ILE A 137 12.75 -13.45 2.61
CA ILE A 137 12.18 -13.38 1.25
C ILE A 137 10.71 -13.76 1.25
N ALA A 138 10.29 -14.75 2.03
CA ALA A 138 8.90 -15.20 2.07
C ALA A 138 8.01 -14.15 2.74
N CYS A 139 8.48 -13.54 3.83
CA CYS A 139 7.81 -12.40 4.49
C CYS A 139 7.70 -11.22 3.54
N LEU A 140 8.79 -10.83 2.86
CA LEU A 140 8.79 -9.73 1.91
C LEU A 140 7.82 -9.98 0.75
N LYS A 141 7.82 -11.18 0.18
CA LYS A 141 6.89 -11.55 -0.90
C LYS A 141 5.45 -11.43 -0.45
N ARG A 142 5.11 -12.02 0.69
CA ARG A 142 3.75 -11.95 1.27
C ARG A 142 3.32 -10.50 1.52
N SER A 143 4.18 -9.70 2.16
CA SER A 143 3.92 -8.30 2.44
C SER A 143 3.65 -7.46 1.18
N HIS A 144 4.34 -7.73 0.07
CA HIS A 144 4.07 -7.04 -1.20
C HIS A 144 2.74 -7.48 -1.82
N LEU A 145 2.44 -8.79 -1.82
CA LEU A 145 1.20 -9.33 -2.38
C LEU A 145 -0.03 -8.80 -1.64
N GLU A 146 0.00 -8.79 -0.31
CA GLU A 146 -1.05 -8.23 0.53
C GLU A 146 -1.29 -6.75 0.19
N GLN A 147 -0.23 -5.94 0.13
CA GLN A 147 -0.37 -4.52 -0.19
C GLN A 147 -0.89 -4.28 -1.60
N ILE A 148 -0.46 -5.08 -2.58
CA ILE A 148 -0.99 -5.03 -3.94
C ILE A 148 -2.49 -5.29 -3.92
N GLN A 149 -2.94 -6.31 -3.19
CA GLN A 149 -4.36 -6.63 -3.06
C GLN A 149 -5.15 -5.48 -2.39
N SER A 150 -4.61 -4.91 -1.32
CA SER A 150 -5.21 -3.77 -0.63
C SER A 150 -5.33 -2.55 -1.53
N LEU A 151 -4.32 -2.26 -2.36
CA LEU A 151 -4.35 -1.15 -3.31
C LEU A 151 -5.31 -1.39 -4.48
N ASN A 152 -5.48 -2.64 -4.93
CA ASN A 152 -6.49 -3.02 -5.92
C ASN A 152 -7.90 -2.82 -5.38
N ASN A 153 -8.12 -3.20 -4.12
CA ASN A 153 -9.40 -3.08 -3.42
C ASN A 153 -9.62 -1.68 -2.82
N TRP A 154 -8.71 -0.73 -3.05
CA TRP A 154 -8.83 0.63 -2.54
C TRP A 154 -10.08 1.30 -3.14
N PRO A 155 -11.01 1.82 -2.32
CA PRO A 155 -12.39 2.14 -2.74
C PRO A 155 -12.54 3.36 -3.68
N TYR A 156 -11.45 3.87 -4.26
CA TYR A 156 -11.42 5.09 -5.07
C TYR A 156 -10.41 4.98 -6.21
#